data_AF-A0A654BLX1-F1
#
_entry.id   AF-A0A654BLX1-F1
#
_cell.length_a   1.000
_cell.length_b   1.000
_cell.length_c   1.000
_cell.angle_alpha   90.00
_cell.angle_beta   90.00
_cell.angle_gamma   90.00
#
_symmetry.space_group_name_H-M   'P 1'
#
loop_
_entity.id
_entity.type
_entity.pdbx_description
1 polymer ?
#
loop_
_entity_poly.entity_id
_entity_poly.type
_entity_poly.pdbx_seq_one_letter_code
_entity_poly.pdbx_strand_id
1 'polypeptide(L)'
;MKHPKKGVLDTIIYNEHITVSNIPKRAYEYVVNGRPAIEWIIDQYRVKTDKKSGITDDPNEFSDDPKYILNLLLSVITVSMKTLELIEELPKFEVID
;
A
#
# COMPACT_ATOMS: atom_id res chain seq x y z
N MET A 1 1.40 -5.61 9.27
CA MET A 1 0.43 -5.93 8.21
C MET A 1 0.86 -7.15 7.41
N LYS A 2 -0.08 -7.98 6.95
CA LYS A 2 0.20 -9.13 6.06
C LYS A 2 -1.06 -9.60 5.34
N HIS A 3 -0.90 -10.28 4.21
CA HIS A 3 -1.97 -11.09 3.63
C HIS A 3 -2.24 -12.34 4.48
N PRO A 4 -3.49 -12.87 4.48
CA PRO A 4 -3.80 -14.10 5.22
C PRO A 4 -3.04 -15.31 4.68
N LYS A 5 -2.84 -15.37 3.36
CA LYS A 5 -2.05 -16.39 2.65
C LYS A 5 -1.37 -15.77 1.42
N LYS A 6 -0.31 -16.40 0.93
CA LYS A 6 0.37 -15.98 -0.31
C LYS A 6 -0.62 -15.97 -1.48
N GLY A 7 -0.67 -14.86 -2.23
CA GLY A 7 -1.54 -14.70 -3.40
C GLY A 7 -2.98 -14.23 -3.11
N VAL A 8 -3.36 -14.07 -1.84
CA VAL A 8 -4.66 -13.49 -1.45
C VAL A 8 -4.51 -11.98 -1.31
N LEU A 9 -5.00 -11.22 -2.30
CA LEU A 9 -4.82 -9.77 -2.40
C LEU A 9 -6.05 -8.95 -1.97
N ASP A 10 -7.20 -9.59 -1.88
CA ASP A 10 -8.48 -8.98 -1.49
C ASP A 10 -8.59 -8.71 0.02
N THR A 11 -7.63 -9.22 0.81
CA THR A 11 -7.64 -9.12 2.27
C THR A 11 -6.24 -8.77 2.80
N ILE A 12 -6.19 -7.78 3.70
CA ILE A 12 -4.99 -7.39 4.48
C ILE A 12 -5.33 -7.47 5.96
N ILE A 13 -4.56 -8.26 6.70
CA ILE A 13 -4.57 -8.28 8.17
C ILE A 13 -3.69 -7.13 8.63
N TYR A 14 -4.29 -6.10 9.22
CA TYR A 14 -3.56 -4.95 9.72
C TYR A 14 -2.80 -5.31 11.00
N ASN A 15 -3.54 -5.81 11.99
CA ASN A 15 -3.06 -6.36 13.27
C ASN A 15 -4.05 -7.45 13.77
N GLU A 16 -3.97 -7.86 15.04
CA GLU A 16 -4.84 -8.91 15.62
C GLU A 16 -6.31 -8.50 15.73
N HIS A 17 -6.61 -7.20 15.69
CA HIS A 17 -7.97 -6.66 15.89
C HIS A 17 -8.60 -6.11 14.61
N ILE A 18 -7.80 -5.77 13.60
CA ILE A 18 -8.25 -5.04 12.41
C ILE A 18 -7.86 -5.81 11.15
N THR A 19 -8.85 -6.06 10.30
CA THR A 19 -8.69 -6.67 8.97
C THR A 19 -9.42 -5.82 7.94
N VAL A 20 -8.74 -5.50 6.83
CA VAL A 20 -9.33 -4.84 5.66
C VAL A 20 -9.64 -5.92 4.63
N SER A 21 -10.88 -5.98 4.17
CA SER A 21 -11.37 -7.01 3.24
C SER A 21 -12.05 -6.38 2.03
N ASN A 22 -12.36 -7.20 1.02
CA ASN A 22 -12.98 -6.78 -0.25
C ASN A 22 -12.17 -5.72 -1.01
N ILE A 23 -10.84 -5.78 -0.93
CA ILE A 23 -9.94 -4.90 -1.68
C ILE A 23 -9.97 -5.30 -3.17
N PRO A 24 -10.22 -4.38 -4.11
CA PRO A 24 -10.16 -4.69 -5.54
C PRO A 24 -8.76 -5.16 -5.93
N LYS A 25 -8.65 -6.36 -6.50
CA LYS A 25 -7.35 -6.93 -6.92
C LYS A 25 -6.63 -6.05 -7.95
N ARG A 26 -7.40 -5.36 -8.80
CA ARG A 26 -6.89 -4.38 -9.78
C ARG A 26 -6.06 -3.27 -9.13
N ALA A 27 -6.31 -2.91 -7.87
CA ALA A 27 -5.53 -1.88 -7.19
C ALA A 27 -4.03 -2.24 -7.05
N TYR A 28 -3.66 -3.53 -7.15
CA TYR A 28 -2.26 -3.95 -7.14
C TYR A 28 -1.54 -3.78 -8.49
N GLU A 29 -2.26 -3.44 -9.56
CA GLU A 29 -1.67 -3.17 -10.88
C GLU A 29 -0.97 -1.81 -10.93
N TYR A 30 -1.31 -0.89 -10.01
CA TYR A 30 -0.58 0.35 -9.88
C TYR A 30 0.77 0.10 -9.18
N VAL A 31 1.81 0.02 -10.01
CA VAL A 31 3.19 -0.34 -9.61
C VAL A 31 4.10 0.88 -9.66
N VAL A 32 4.89 1.08 -8.60
CA VAL A 32 5.93 2.11 -8.51
C VAL A 32 7.26 1.44 -8.14
N ASN A 33 8.30 1.69 -8.93
CA ASN A 33 9.64 1.12 -8.72
C ASN A 33 9.65 -0.42 -8.58
N GLY A 34 8.79 -1.10 -9.35
CA GLY A 34 8.72 -2.57 -9.40
C GLY A 34 7.88 -3.25 -8.31
N ARG A 35 7.21 -2.48 -7.43
CA ARG A 35 6.30 -3.01 -6.40
C ARG A 35 4.94 -2.28 -6.42
N PRO A 36 3.81 -2.96 -6.18
CA PRO A 36 2.51 -2.31 -6.04
C PRO A 36 2.51 -1.24 -4.95
N ALA A 37 1.78 -0.13 -5.14
CA ALA A 37 1.71 0.94 -4.15
C ALA A 37 1.20 0.46 -2.78
N ILE A 38 0.22 -0.46 -2.76
CA ILE A 38 -0.28 -1.07 -1.52
C ILE A 38 0.80 -1.88 -0.80
N GLU A 39 1.62 -2.61 -1.56
CA GLU A 39 2.72 -3.43 -1.02
C GLU A 39 3.86 -2.58 -0.44
N TRP A 40 4.05 -1.35 -0.93
CA TRP A 40 4.95 -0.39 -0.29
C TRP A 40 4.51 -0.05 1.13
N ILE A 41 3.21 0.16 1.34
CA ILE A 41 2.67 0.42 2.68
C ILE A 41 2.88 -0.78 3.60
N ILE A 42 2.59 -2.00 3.11
CA ILE A 42 2.78 -3.24 3.88
C ILE A 42 4.24 -3.46 4.28
N ASP A 43 5.19 -3.19 3.36
CA ASP A 43 6.61 -3.42 3.60
C ASP A 43 7.27 -2.36 4.50
N GLN A 44 6.92 -1.09 4.33
CA GLN A 44 7.56 0.02 5.02
C GLN A 44 6.96 0.24 6.41
N TYR A 45 5.64 0.21 6.56
CA TYR A 45 4.97 0.49 7.84
C TYR A 45 4.89 -0.76 8.72
N ARG A 46 6.05 -1.18 9.22
CA ARG A 46 6.20 -2.23 10.23
C ARG A 46 7.37 -1.89 11.16
N VAL A 47 7.26 -2.27 12.42
CA VAL A 47 8.38 -2.13 13.38
C VAL A 47 9.57 -2.95 12.90
N LYS A 48 10.74 -2.30 12.79
CA LYS A 48 12.01 -2.93 12.42
C LYS A 48 13.11 -2.41 13.34
N THR A 49 14.00 -3.29 13.78
CA THR A 49 15.21 -2.89 14.49
C THR A 49 16.41 -3.25 13.63
N ASP A 50 17.24 -2.26 13.31
CA ASP A 50 18.50 -2.51 12.61
C ASP A 50 19.46 -3.26 13.52
N LYS A 51 19.94 -4.42 13.08
CA LYS A 51 20.76 -5.31 13.90
C LYS A 51 22.15 -4.75 14.19
N LYS A 52 22.67 -3.87 13.34
CA LYS A 52 24.03 -3.34 13.49
C LYS A 52 24.08 -2.17 14.46
N SER A 53 23.15 -1.22 14.31
CA SER A 53 23.06 -0.01 15.13
C SER A 53 22.21 -0.19 16.39
N GLY A 54 21.28 -1.16 16.39
CA GLY A 54 20.29 -1.32 17.46
C GLY A 54 19.16 -0.30 17.42
N ILE A 55 19.11 0.58 16.42
CA ILE A 55 18.07 1.60 16.27
C ILE A 55 16.77 0.92 15.81
N THR A 56 15.69 1.17 16.55
CA THR A 56 14.34 0.74 16.18
C THR A 56 13.63 1.86 15.43
N ASP A 57 13.04 1.50 14.30
CA ASP A 57 12.14 2.31 13.50
C ASP A 57 10.71 1.80 13.76
N ASP A 58 9.95 2.57 14.53
CA ASP A 58 8.54 2.30 14.82
C ASP A 58 7.65 3.30 14.07
N PRO A 59 6.89 2.85 13.04
CA PRO A 59 6.05 3.75 12.26
C PRO A 59 4.89 4.36 13.07
N ASN A 60 4.54 3.80 14.23
CA ASN A 60 3.48 4.35 15.09
C ASN A 60 3.91 5.65 15.80
N GLU A 61 5.21 5.95 15.84
CA GLU A 61 5.75 7.19 16.43
C GLU A 61 5.72 8.37 15.47
N PHE A 62 5.39 8.14 14.19
CA PHE A 62 5.43 9.19 13.15
C PHE A 62 4.29 10.21 13.27
N SER A 63 3.11 9.81 13.75
CA SER A 63 1.92 10.67 13.80
C SER A 63 1.22 10.55 15.14
N ASP A 64 0.71 11.69 15.64
CA ASP A 64 -0.13 11.71 16.85
C ASP A 64 -1.51 11.04 16.63
N ASP A 65 -1.95 10.85 15.38
CA ASP A 65 -3.19 10.12 15.08
C ASP A 65 -2.91 8.61 15.01
N PRO A 66 -3.43 7.81 15.97
CA PRO A 66 -3.23 6.36 15.95
C PRO A 66 -3.87 5.66 14.75
N LYS A 67 -4.78 6.33 14.02
CA LYS A 67 -5.40 5.80 12.81
C LYS A 67 -4.64 6.17 11.52
N TYR A 68 -3.55 6.94 11.61
CA TYR A 68 -2.82 7.44 10.46
C TYR A 68 -2.46 6.34 9.46
N ILE A 69 -1.80 5.27 9.89
CA ILE A 69 -1.32 4.21 9.00
C ILE A 69 -2.49 3.44 8.36
N LEU A 70 -3.57 3.21 9.13
CA LEU A 70 -4.79 2.57 8.61
C LEU A 70 -5.43 3.45 7.53
N ASN A 71 -5.61 4.74 7.81
CA ASN A 71 -6.20 5.68 6.87
C ASN A 71 -5.33 5.87 5.63
N LEU A 72 -4.01 5.86 5.79
CA LEU A 72 -3.04 5.88 4.71
C LEU A 72 -3.22 4.67 3.79
N LEU A 73 -3.28 3.45 4.35
CA LEU A 73 -3.52 2.22 3.58
C LEU A 73 -4.81 2.30 2.76
N LEU A 74 -5.92 2.69 3.40
CA LEU A 74 -7.22 2.83 2.73
C LEU A 74 -7.18 3.88 1.62
N SER A 75 -6.47 4.98 1.85
CA SER A 75 -6.28 6.04 0.85
C SER A 75 -5.44 5.54 -0.32
N VAL A 76 -4.34 4.84 -0.07
CA VAL A 76 -3.46 4.29 -1.11
C VAL A 76 -4.19 3.26 -2.00
N ILE A 77 -5.09 2.46 -1.43
CA ILE A 77 -5.95 1.56 -2.23
C ILE A 77 -6.78 2.38 -3.23
N THR A 78 -7.37 3.48 -2.78
CA THR A 78 -8.21 4.35 -3.62
C THR A 78 -7.37 5.12 -4.64
N VAL A 79 -6.22 5.65 -4.24
CA VAL A 79 -5.26 6.30 -5.13
C VAL A 79 -4.87 5.33 -6.25
N SER A 80 -4.56 4.09 -5.91
CA SER A 80 -4.18 3.07 -6.90
C SER A 80 -5.26 2.84 -7.94
N MET A 81 -6.53 2.71 -7.52
CA MET A 81 -7.66 2.56 -8.44
C MET A 81 -7.85 3.79 -9.32
N LYS A 82 -7.88 4.99 -8.73
CA LYS A 82 -8.06 6.25 -9.47
C LYS A 82 -6.93 6.52 -10.46
N THR A 83 -5.70 6.16 -10.11
CA THR A 83 -4.57 6.30 -11.02
C THR A 83 -4.73 5.40 -12.24
N LEU A 84 -5.21 4.17 -12.07
CA LEU A 84 -5.48 3.26 -13.20
C LEU A 84 -6.62 3.77 -14.08
N GLU A 85 -7.68 4.32 -13.48
CA GLU A 85 -8.77 4.98 -14.22
C GLU A 85 -8.25 6.15 -15.06
N LEU A 86 -7.45 7.04 -14.48
CA LEU A 86 -6.86 8.18 -15.19
C LEU A 86 -5.89 7.76 -16.31
N ILE A 87 -5.14 6.67 -16.13
CA ILE A 87 -4.26 6.13 -17.17
C ILE A 87 -5.09 5.65 -18.36
N GLU A 88 -6.24 5.03 -18.13
CA GLU A 88 -7.15 4.57 -19.19
C GLU A 88 -7.83 5.72 -19.93
N GLU A 89 -7.98 6.88 -19.28
CA GLU A 89 -8.52 8.10 -19.86
C GLU A 89 -7.49 8.89 -20.70
N LEU A 90 -6.19 8.54 -20.65
CA LEU A 90 -5.18 9.22 -21.44
C LEU A 90 -5.48 9.11 -22.95
N PRO A 91 -5.23 10.17 -23.73
CA PRO A 91 -5.38 10.11 -25.17
C PRO A 91 -4.43 9.06 -25.76
N LYS A 92 -4.79 8.55 -26.94
CA LYS A 92 -3.87 7.70 -27.69
C LYS A 92 -2.57 8.47 -27.94
N PHE A 93 -1.46 7.77 -27.79
CA PHE A 93 -0.16 8.34 -28.09
C PHE A 93 -0.04 8.56 -29.60
N GLU A 94 0.20 9.80 -30.01
CA GLU A 94 0.39 10.21 -31.39
C GLU A 94 1.76 10.88 -31.53
N VAL A 95 2.49 10.55 -32.59
CA VAL A 95 3.75 11.22 -32.96
C VAL A 95 3.44 12.15 -34.13
N ILE A 96 3.81 13.42 -34.00
CA ILE A 96 3.66 14.42 -35.07
C ILE A 96 5.00 14.46 -35.83
N ASP A 97 4.95 14.24 -37.15
CA ASP A 97 6.10 14.35 -38.06
C ASP A 97 6.61 15.80 -38.22
#